data_AF-A0A7C1RA55-F1
#
_entry.id   AF-A0A7C1RA55-F1
#
_cell.length_a   1.000
_cell.length_b   1.000
_cell.length_c   1.000
_cell.angle_alpha   90.00
_cell.angle_beta   90.00
_cell.angle_gamma   90.00
#
_symmetry.space_group_name_H-M   'P 1'
#
loop_
_entity.id
_entity.type
_entity.pdbx_description
1 polymer ?
#
loop_
_entity_poly.entity_id
_entity_poly.type
_entity_poly.pdbx_seq_one_letter_code
_entity_poly.pdbx_strand_id
1 'polypeptide(L)'
;MDEKEQRLVEYSIEAVVIAWLSYLFLYQNYLLHNWHRGLPLPSKWPFILTGIGIGALFFWYEWRKLEKEFGRKTEVPSELFLPDANQEEP
;
A
#
# COMPACT_ATOMS: atom_id res chain seq x y z
N MET A 1 6.58 -5.94 -19.23
CA MET A 1 6.02 -5.60 -17.92
C MET A 1 5.22 -4.35 -18.12
N ASP A 2 3.93 -4.40 -17.84
CA ASP A 2 3.06 -3.23 -17.93
C ASP A 2 3.52 -2.19 -16.88
N GLU A 3 3.49 -0.89 -17.18
CA GLU A 3 3.93 0.16 -16.25
C GLU A 3 3.21 0.08 -14.89
N LYS A 4 1.99 -0.48 -14.91
CA LYS A 4 1.16 -0.73 -13.72
C LYS A 4 1.71 -1.85 -12.84
N GLU A 5 2.19 -2.93 -13.44
CA GLU A 5 2.76 -4.07 -12.71
C GLU A 5 4.06 -3.64 -12.02
N GLN A 6 4.87 -2.83 -12.70
CA GLN A 6 6.10 -2.30 -12.15
C GLN A 6 5.84 -1.42 -10.92
N ARG A 7 4.87 -0.50 -11.01
CA ARG A 7 4.49 0.36 -9.87
C ARG A 7 3.89 -0.44 -8.71
N LEU A 8 3.09 -1.46 -9.00
CA LEU A 8 2.50 -2.31 -7.96
C LEU A 8 3.58 -3.08 -7.19
N VAL A 9 4.58 -3.60 -7.89
CA VAL A 9 5.72 -4.29 -7.28
C VAL A 9 6.56 -3.33 -6.44
N GLU A 10 6.81 -2.12 -6.95
CA GLU A 10 7.56 -1.07 -6.23
C GLU A 10 6.88 -0.71 -4.89
N TYR A 11 5.58 -0.41 -4.92
CA TYR A 11 4.83 -0.11 -3.69
C TYR A 11 4.74 -1.30 -2.73
N SER A 12 4.65 -2.52 -3.27
CA SER A 12 4.63 -3.72 -2.44
C SER A 12 5.96 -3.93 -1.71
N ILE A 13 7.08 -3.71 -2.41
CA ILE A 13 8.42 -3.79 -1.82
C ILE A 13 8.59 -2.69 -0.77
N GLU A 14 8.18 -1.47 -1.06
CA GLU A 14 8.25 -0.35 -0.11
C GLU A 14 7.46 -0.64 1.17
N ALA A 15 6.22 -1.16 1.03
CA ALA A 15 5.39 -1.55 2.17
C ALA A 15 6.04 -2.65 3.02
N VAL A 16 6.64 -3.66 2.38
CA VAL A 16 7.37 -4.72 3.09
C VAL A 16 8.59 -4.17 3.83
N VAL A 17 9.34 -3.26 3.21
CA VAL A 17 10.51 -2.62 3.84
C VAL A 17 10.09 -1.79 5.04
N ILE A 18 9.03 -0.97 4.93
CA ILE A 18 8.51 -0.14 6.03
C ILE A 18 8.01 -1.03 7.17
N ALA A 19 7.27 -2.09 6.87
CA ALA A 19 6.79 -3.04 7.87
C ALA A 19 7.97 -3.72 8.60
N TRP A 20 9.00 -4.14 7.85
CA TRP A 20 10.19 -4.76 8.40
C TRP A 20 10.99 -3.80 9.30
N LEU A 21 11.20 -2.56 8.85
CA LEU A 21 11.90 -1.54 9.63
C LEU A 21 11.14 -1.17 10.91
N SER A 22 9.81 -1.07 10.82
CA SER A 22 8.95 -0.81 11.98
C SER A 22 9.04 -1.95 13.00
N TYR A 23 8.98 -3.19 12.52
CA TYR A 23 9.15 -4.37 13.37
C TYR A 23 10.53 -4.40 14.06
N LEU A 24 11.62 -4.16 13.30
CA LEU A 24 12.97 -4.12 13.85
C LEU A 24 13.14 -3.01 14.89
N PHE A 25 12.61 -1.82 14.61
CA PHE A 25 12.67 -0.68 15.53
C PHE A 25 11.95 -0.99 16.85
N LEU A 26 10.73 -1.53 16.76
CA LEU A 26 9.95 -1.91 17.93
C LEU A 26 10.61 -3.07 18.72
N TYR A 27 11.16 -4.05 18.02
CA TYR A 27 11.86 -5.18 18.64
C TYR A 27 13.14 -4.75 19.35
N GLN A 28 13.91 -3.84 18.74
CA GLN A 28 15.09 -3.23 19.37
C GLN A 28 14.70 -2.45 20.62
N ASN A 29 13.68 -1.60 20.55
CA ASN A 29 13.20 -0.83 21.69
C ASN A 29 12.73 -1.75 22.85
N TYR A 30 12.05 -2.84 22.51
CA TYR A 30 11.64 -3.85 23.47
C TYR A 30 12.81 -4.60 24.13
N LEU A 31 13.84 -4.97 23.37
CA LEU A 31 15.06 -5.57 23.92
C LEU A 31 15.82 -4.60 24.82
N LEU A 32 15.90 -3.32 24.42
CA LEU A 32 16.54 -2.26 25.21
C LEU A 32 15.80 -2.04 26.54
N HIS A 33 14.46 -2.00 26.49
CA HIS A 33 13.63 -1.88 27.69
C HIS A 33 13.83 -3.07 28.65
N ASN A 34 13.94 -4.30 28.14
CA ASN A 34 14.25 -5.45 28.97
C ASN A 34 15.67 -5.43 29.55
N TRP A 35 16.65 -5.05 28.73
CA TRP A 35 18.05 -4.99 29.16
C TRP A 35 18.26 -3.96 30.27
N HIS A 36 17.57 -2.82 30.23
CA HIS A 36 17.66 -1.79 31.26
C HIS A 36 16.93 -2.14 32.57
N ARG A 37 15.90 -3.01 32.55
CA ARG A 37 15.10 -3.32 33.75
C ARG A 37 15.35 -4.70 34.36
N GLY A 38 16.06 -5.60 33.67
CA GLY A 38 16.36 -6.96 34.18
C GLY A 38 15.13 -7.83 34.42
N LEU A 39 13.95 -7.42 33.96
CA LEU A 39 12.70 -8.18 34.08
C LEU A 39 12.60 -9.25 32.97
N PRO A 40 11.97 -10.41 33.24
CA PRO A 40 11.74 -11.42 32.22
C PRO A 40 10.92 -10.83 31.07
N LEU A 41 11.38 -11.11 29.84
CA LEU A 41 10.82 -10.64 28.57
C LEU A 41 9.27 -10.75 28.56
N PRO A 42 8.50 -9.64 28.51
CA PRO A 42 7.07 -9.70 28.22
C PRO A 42 6.86 -10.38 26.86
N SER A 43 5.84 -11.22 26.70
CA SER A 43 5.60 -11.97 25.45
C SER A 43 5.85 -11.15 24.16
N LYS A 44 6.54 -11.70 23.15
CA LYS A 44 6.85 -11.00 21.86
C LYS A 44 5.61 -10.74 20.99
N TRP A 45 4.50 -11.38 21.34
CA TRP A 45 3.22 -11.37 20.64
C TRP A 45 2.62 -9.98 20.36
N PRO A 46 2.56 -9.01 21.29
CA PRO A 46 2.10 -7.64 21.01
C PRO A 46 2.81 -6.98 19.82
N PHE A 47 4.11 -7.18 19.65
CA PHE A 47 4.87 -6.57 18.54
C PHE A 47 4.56 -7.23 17.20
N ILE A 48 4.42 -8.55 17.21
CA ILE A 48 4.03 -9.33 16.03
C ILE A 48 2.60 -8.96 15.61
N LEU A 49 1.67 -8.90 16.56
CA LEU A 49 0.28 -8.50 16.30
C LEU A 49 0.19 -7.06 15.80
N THR A 50 1.01 -6.16 16.33
CA THR A 50 1.07 -4.76 15.86
C THR A 50 1.60 -4.67 14.44
N GLY A 51 2.69 -5.39 14.13
CA GLY A 51 3.25 -5.44 12.77
C GLY A 51 2.27 -6.01 11.75
N ILE A 52 1.60 -7.13 12.10
CA ILE A 52 0.55 -7.73 11.26
C ILE A 52 -0.63 -6.76 11.09
N GLY A 53 -1.05 -6.11 12.17
CA GLY A 53 -2.17 -5.16 12.14
C GLY A 53 -1.90 -3.97 11.23
N ILE A 54 -0.72 -3.34 11.34
CA ILE A 54 -0.33 -2.20 10.50
C ILE A 54 -0.17 -2.64 9.04
N GLY A 55 0.47 -3.79 8.80
CA GLY A 55 0.64 -4.34 7.45
C GLY A 55 -0.70 -4.63 6.77
N ALA A 56 -1.65 -5.24 7.49
CA ALA A 56 -2.99 -5.51 6.97
C ALA A 56 -3.78 -4.22 6.70
N LEU A 57 -3.67 -3.21 7.57
CA LEU A 57 -4.33 -1.92 7.38
C LEU A 57 -3.82 -1.20 6.13
N PHE A 58 -2.50 -1.19 5.94
CA PHE A 58 -1.86 -0.55 4.79
C PHE A 58 -2.20 -1.26 3.49
N PHE A 59 -2.15 -2.60 3.50
CA PHE A 59 -2.55 -3.42 2.35
C PHE A 59 -4.02 -3.18 1.97
N TRP A 60 -4.93 -3.13 2.93
CA TRP A 60 -6.34 -2.83 2.69
C TRP A 60 -6.54 -1.43 2.09
N TYR A 61 -5.80 -0.44 2.60
CA TYR A 61 -5.87 0.94 2.10
C TYR A 61 -5.42 1.05 0.64
N GLU A 62 -4.25 0.50 0.29
CA GLU A 62 -3.76 0.49 -1.09
C GLU A 62 -4.67 -0.33 -2.01
N TRP A 63 -5.20 -1.48 -1.55
CA TRP A 63 -6.16 -2.28 -2.33
C TRP A 63 -7.42 -1.48 -2.71
N ARG A 64 -8.02 -0.77 -1.75
CA ARG A 64 -9.20 0.09 -1.97
C ARG A 64 -8.90 1.31 -2.85
N LYS A 65 -7.68 1.84 -2.76
CA LYS A 65 -7.23 2.97 -3.58
C LYS A 65 -7.06 2.54 -5.04
N LEU A 66 -6.45 1.38 -5.29
CA LEU A 66 -6.34 0.79 -6.62
C LEU A 66 -7.72 0.53 -7.22
N GLU A 67 -8.66 -0.04 -6.46
CA GLU A 67 -10.03 -0.29 -6.91
C GLU A 67 -10.75 1.02 -7.31
N LYS A 68 -10.55 2.12 -6.57
CA LYS A 68 -11.05 3.46 -6.94
C LYS A 68 -10.38 4.03 -8.20
N GLU A 69 -9.10 3.78 -8.42
CA GLU A 69 -8.40 4.19 -9.64
C GLU A 69 -8.86 3.41 -10.88
N PHE A 70 -9.28 2.14 -10.70
CA PHE A 70 -9.91 1.35 -11.76
C PHE A 70 -11.26 1.92 -12.18
N GLY A 71 -12.09 2.39 -11.25
CA GLY A 71 -13.36 3.05 -11.56
C GLY A 71 -13.20 4.39 -12.31
N ARG A 72 -12.18 5.19 -11.95
CA ARG A 72 -11.94 6.50 -12.58
C ARG A 72 -11.41 6.41 -14.01
N LYS A 73 -10.72 5.32 -14.39
CA LYS A 73 -10.27 5.13 -15.79
C LYS A 73 -11.38 4.73 -16.75
N THR A 74 -12.50 4.22 -16.25
CA THR A 74 -13.68 3.90 -17.08
C THR A 74 -14.55 5.12 -17.34
N GLU A 75 -14.41 6.18 -16.53
CA GLU A 75 -15.09 7.48 -16.71
C GLU A 75 -14.18 8.53 -17.39
N VAL A 76 -13.41 8.16 -18.41
CA VAL A 76 -13.03 9.16 -19.42
C VAL A 76 -14.19 9.18 -20.41
N PRO A 77 -15.05 10.22 -20.38
CA PRO A 77 -16.20 10.28 -21.25
C PRO A 77 -15.71 10.25 -22.69
N SER A 78 -16.31 9.37 -23.49
CA SER A 78 -16.17 9.33 -24.94
C SER A 78 -16.72 10.60 -25.64
N GLU A 79 -16.80 11.74 -24.94
CA GLU A 79 -17.25 13.04 -25.47
C GLU A 79 -16.18 13.78 -26.31
N LEU A 80 -15.09 13.12 -26.70
CA LEU A 80 -14.13 13.67 -27.66
C LEU A 80 -14.21 13.02 -29.05
N PHE A 81 -15.15 12.09 -29.25
CA PHE A 81 -15.50 11.57 -30.57
C PHE A 81 -16.81 12.21 -31.03
N LEU A 82 -16.74 13.44 -31.53
CA LEU A 82 -17.76 13.92 -32.46
C LEU A 82 -17.42 13.33 -33.83
N PRO A 83 -18.24 12.44 -34.42
CA PRO A 83 -18.23 12.27 -35.84
C PRO A 83 -19.02 13.46 -36.42
N ASP A 84 -18.34 14.51 -36.84
CA ASP A 84 -18.99 15.50 -37.72
C ASP A 84 -19.04 14.90 -39.14
N ALA A 85 -19.97 13.97 -39.30
CA ALA A 85 -20.43 13.50 -40.59
C ALA A 85 -21.60 14.40 -41.00
N ASN A 86 -21.29 15.45 -41.76
CA ASN A 86 -22.07 16.01 -42.88
C ASN A 86 -21.89 17.54 -42.97
N GLN A 87 -20.91 17.98 -43.75
CA GLN A 87 -21.15 19.06 -44.72
C GLN A 87 -20.46 18.67 -46.04
N GLU A 88 -21.20 17.91 -46.84
CA GLU A 88 -21.04 17.91 -48.29
C GLU A 88 -21.31 19.33 -48.83
N GLU A 89 -20.51 19.68 -49.83
CA GLU A 89 -20.58 20.76 -50.84
C GLU A 89 -21.98 21.36 -51.16
N PRO A 90 -22.05 22.64 -51.59
CA PRO A 90 -21.61 23.05 -52.94
C PRO A 90 -20.65 24.25 -53.02
#